data_AF-A0A432NL61-F1
#
_entry.id   AF-A0A432NL61-F1
#
_cell.length_a   1.000
_cell.length_b   1.000
_cell.length_c   1.000
_cell.angle_alpha   90.00
_cell.angle_beta   90.00
_cell.angle_gamma   90.00
#
_symmetry.space_group_name_H-M   'P 1'
#
loop_
_entity.id
_entity.type
_entity.pdbx_description
1 polymer ?
#
loop_
_entity_poly.entity_id
_entity_poly.type
_entity_poly.pdbx_seq_one_letter_code
_entity_poly.pdbx_strand_id
1 'polypeptide(L)'
;MKRRNLSLALLLAFAAPAAAQTSAVCEDLRGRLADLPRSIGNSNGREARQYASAMAEQNLELRKVRNELRNNGCTSGSMVVIGGENADYCGELSQSEARMIDNIQYLQDRRNELAGQSGDDGTRRELIAALDLNGCNSENFYAPSDRSAADPAPSIEEQAMRTDTFIPLGGGEEVDPRYGLPRAEMLSPVSTMCVRTCDGGFFPISSNATSVDFGRDAQTCAKMCPGIETELFYRDVTSTEASNMISVATGTPYSAMKNAFAYKNRTPGEKSSCACNLTAYYDEMRGKQPSSEPPQQGSITTIRTNPTAKDAAAAPPQPSVPERPYDPVQNKVRQVGPQFLAGDQGSIDLANPATPGPQPQQQ
;
A
#
# COMPACT_ATOMS: atom_id res chain seq x y z
N MET A 1 48.18 2.70 -80.98
CA MET A 1 46.73 2.75 -81.31
C MET A 1 45.99 1.89 -80.29
N LYS A 2 45.06 2.45 -79.49
CA LYS A 2 43.58 2.24 -79.56
C LYS A 2 43.20 0.77 -79.87
N ARG A 3 42.30 0.06 -79.18
CA ARG A 3 41.27 0.38 -78.16
C ARG A 3 40.53 -0.93 -77.81
N ARG A 4 39.76 -0.91 -76.70
CA ARG A 4 38.48 -1.59 -76.38
C ARG A 4 38.45 -2.77 -75.40
N ASN A 5 38.10 -2.43 -74.15
CA ASN A 5 36.92 -2.82 -73.35
C ASN A 5 36.13 -4.06 -73.79
N LEU A 6 35.84 -5.01 -72.87
CA LEU A 6 34.56 -5.17 -72.13
C LEU A 6 34.51 -6.56 -71.42
N SER A 7 33.79 -6.64 -70.30
CA SER A 7 33.37 -7.86 -69.55
C SER A 7 34.43 -8.41 -68.61
N LEU A 8 34.24 -8.55 -67.29
CA LEU A 8 33.13 -9.23 -66.65
C LEU A 8 32.87 -8.61 -65.26
N ALA A 9 31.76 -7.89 -65.14
CA ALA A 9 31.14 -7.58 -63.86
C ALA A 9 30.17 -8.72 -63.54
N LEU A 10 30.47 -9.56 -62.54
CA LEU A 10 29.47 -10.34 -61.80
C LEU A 10 30.14 -11.04 -60.61
N LEU A 11 30.07 -10.46 -59.41
CA LEU A 11 30.24 -11.15 -58.11
C LEU A 11 29.93 -10.17 -56.95
N LEU A 12 28.74 -9.57 -56.99
CA LEU A 12 28.18 -8.77 -55.89
C LEU A 12 26.68 -9.08 -55.79
N ALA A 13 26.34 -10.27 -55.30
CA ALA A 13 24.95 -10.61 -54.97
C ALA A 13 24.87 -11.85 -54.05
N PHE A 14 25.30 -11.74 -52.79
CA PHE A 14 24.77 -12.54 -51.67
C PHE A 14 25.06 -11.82 -50.35
N ALA A 15 24.46 -10.65 -50.17
CA ALA A 15 24.19 -10.12 -48.84
C ALA A 15 22.68 -10.05 -48.72
N ALA A 16 22.05 -11.15 -48.30
CA ALA A 16 20.67 -11.11 -47.85
C ALA A 16 20.61 -10.27 -46.56
N PRO A 17 19.60 -9.42 -46.38
CA PRO A 17 19.47 -8.66 -45.15
C PRO A 17 19.12 -9.62 -44.01
N ALA A 18 19.98 -9.71 -42.99
CA ALA A 18 19.72 -10.47 -41.76
C ALA A 18 18.42 -10.03 -41.03
N ALA A 19 17.86 -8.87 -41.40
CA ALA A 19 16.60 -8.35 -40.88
C ALA A 19 15.35 -9.16 -41.30
N ALA A 20 15.43 -9.97 -42.37
CA ALA A 20 14.27 -10.74 -42.83
C ALA A 20 14.08 -12.09 -42.09
N GLN A 21 15.13 -12.59 -41.42
CA GLN A 21 15.06 -13.85 -40.67
C GLN A 21 14.55 -13.66 -39.24
N THR A 22 14.81 -12.51 -38.64
CA THR A 22 14.37 -12.20 -37.27
C THR A 22 12.86 -12.00 -37.18
N SER A 23 12.23 -11.37 -38.18
CA SER A 23 10.77 -11.16 -38.20
C SER A 23 9.99 -12.47 -38.20
N ALA A 24 10.42 -13.47 -38.98
CA ALA A 24 9.77 -14.77 -39.05
C ALA A 24 9.89 -15.58 -37.74
N VAL A 25 11.05 -15.51 -37.07
CA VAL A 25 11.27 -16.15 -35.76
C VAL A 25 10.39 -15.49 -34.69
N CYS A 26 10.24 -14.16 -34.75
CA CYS A 26 9.42 -13.42 -33.81
C CYS A 26 7.92 -13.66 -33.98
N GLU A 27 7.44 -13.85 -35.21
CA GLU A 27 6.05 -14.22 -35.48
C GLU A 27 5.74 -15.64 -35.01
N ASP A 28 6.64 -16.61 -35.23
CA ASP A 28 6.49 -17.99 -34.75
C ASP A 28 6.45 -18.05 -33.21
N LEU A 29 7.40 -17.39 -32.53
CA LEU A 29 7.44 -17.35 -31.07
C LEU A 29 6.19 -16.70 -30.46
N ARG A 30 5.68 -15.62 -31.08
CA ARG A 30 4.42 -14.97 -30.65
C ARG A 30 3.21 -15.85 -30.92
N GLY A 31 3.18 -16.56 -32.05
CA GLY A 31 2.11 -17.51 -32.38
C GLY A 31 2.02 -18.62 -31.35
N ARG A 32 3.17 -19.21 -30.97
CA ARG A 32 3.25 -20.22 -29.91
C ARG A 32 2.83 -19.67 -28.54
N LEU A 33 3.16 -18.42 -28.23
CA LEU A 33 2.74 -17.77 -26.99
C LEU A 33 1.21 -17.55 -26.94
N ALA A 34 0.60 -17.22 -28.08
CA ALA A 34 -0.84 -16.99 -28.19
C ALA A 34 -1.67 -18.28 -28.16
N ASP A 35 -1.09 -19.40 -28.60
CA ASP A 35 -1.73 -20.72 -28.61
C ASP A 35 -1.76 -21.40 -27.22
N LEU A 36 -0.98 -20.90 -26.25
CA LEU A 36 -0.99 -21.42 -24.88
C LEU A 36 -2.36 -21.15 -24.22
N PRO A 37 -3.08 -22.18 -23.76
CA PRO A 37 -4.37 -22.02 -23.12
C PRO A 37 -4.22 -21.17 -21.85
N ARG A 38 -4.92 -20.04 -21.75
CA ARG A 38 -4.94 -19.26 -20.50
C ARG A 38 -5.49 -20.16 -19.39
N SER A 39 -4.68 -20.44 -18.36
CA SER A 39 -5.07 -21.34 -17.28
C SER A 39 -6.13 -20.70 -16.36
N ILE A 40 -7.38 -20.67 -16.82
CA ILE A 40 -8.54 -20.24 -16.04
C ILE A 40 -8.97 -21.46 -15.21
N GLY A 41 -8.18 -21.79 -14.18
CA GLY A 41 -8.48 -22.92 -13.29
C GLY A 41 -7.25 -23.70 -12.87
N ASN A 42 -6.38 -23.07 -12.09
CA ASN A 42 -5.24 -23.76 -11.50
C ASN A 42 -5.73 -24.75 -10.43
N SER A 43 -5.43 -26.05 -10.56
CA SER A 43 -5.74 -27.09 -9.57
C SER A 43 -5.11 -26.78 -8.21
N ASN A 44 -3.96 -26.11 -8.23
CA ASN A 44 -3.19 -25.71 -7.03
C ASN A 44 -3.62 -24.33 -6.50
N GLY A 45 -4.62 -23.71 -7.14
CA GLY A 45 -5.10 -22.37 -6.78
C GLY A 45 -5.74 -22.31 -5.40
N ARG A 46 -6.25 -23.44 -4.85
CA ARG A 46 -6.74 -23.50 -3.46
C ARG A 46 -5.59 -23.46 -2.44
N GLU A 47 -4.52 -24.20 -2.69
CA GLU A 47 -3.34 -24.24 -1.81
C GLU A 47 -2.57 -22.93 -1.88
N ALA A 48 -2.34 -22.38 -3.08
CA ALA A 48 -1.73 -21.07 -3.25
C ALA A 48 -2.51 -19.95 -2.53
N ARG A 49 -3.85 -20.03 -2.51
CA ARG A 49 -4.70 -19.12 -1.72
C ARG A 49 -4.54 -19.29 -0.21
N GLN A 50 -4.36 -20.53 0.28
CA GLN A 50 -4.09 -20.79 1.69
C GLN A 50 -2.76 -20.19 2.14
N TYR A 51 -1.70 -20.33 1.33
CA TYR A 51 -0.41 -19.68 1.60
C TYR A 51 -0.54 -18.15 1.57
N ALA A 52 -1.30 -17.59 0.62
CA ALA A 52 -1.55 -16.14 0.58
C ALA A 52 -2.28 -15.63 1.84
N SER A 53 -3.28 -16.36 2.35
CA SER A 53 -3.94 -16.00 3.61
C SER A 53 -3.01 -16.14 4.81
N ALA A 54 -2.18 -17.19 4.87
CA ALA A 54 -1.21 -17.37 5.95
C ALA A 54 -0.15 -16.25 5.95
N MET A 55 0.32 -15.81 4.78
CA MET A 55 1.21 -14.66 4.66
C MET A 55 0.54 -13.37 5.16
N ALA A 56 -0.74 -13.16 4.85
CA ALA A 56 -1.47 -11.98 5.31
C ALA A 56 -1.58 -11.95 6.84
N GLU A 57 -1.84 -13.09 7.47
CA GLU A 57 -1.88 -13.25 8.92
C GLU A 57 -0.51 -12.98 9.56
N GLN A 58 0.56 -13.59 9.04
CA GLN A 58 1.93 -13.35 9.53
C GLN A 58 2.35 -11.88 9.42
N ASN A 59 1.93 -11.18 8.36
CA ASN A 59 2.19 -9.74 8.22
C ASN A 59 1.50 -8.90 9.30
N LEU A 60 0.35 -9.33 9.82
CA LEU A 60 -0.32 -8.64 10.93
C LEU A 60 0.42 -8.89 12.25
N GLU A 61 0.87 -10.12 12.51
CA GLU A 61 1.65 -10.45 13.71
C GLU A 61 3.01 -9.73 13.72
N LEU A 62 3.67 -9.66 12.55
CA LEU A 62 4.92 -8.91 12.40
C LEU A 62 4.74 -7.42 12.74
N ARG A 63 3.60 -6.81 12.40
CA ARG A 63 3.29 -5.42 12.79
C ARG A 63 3.13 -5.28 14.31
N LYS A 64 2.53 -6.26 14.99
CA LYS A 64 2.38 -6.22 16.45
C LYS A 64 3.73 -6.29 17.14
N VAL A 65 4.58 -7.25 16.77
CA VAL A 65 5.93 -7.38 17.34
C VAL A 65 6.79 -6.14 17.07
N ARG A 66 6.73 -5.57 15.86
CA ARG A 66 7.40 -4.30 15.57
C ARG A 66 6.87 -3.13 16.40
N ASN A 67 5.59 -3.14 16.73
CA ASN A 67 5.01 -2.13 17.60
C ASN A 67 5.48 -2.32 19.05
N GLU A 68 5.52 -3.56 19.55
CA GLU A 68 6.05 -3.89 20.87
C GLU A 68 7.54 -3.53 21.00
N LEU A 69 8.35 -3.82 19.98
CA LEU A 69 9.76 -3.41 19.94
C LEU A 69 9.90 -1.89 20.10
N ARG A 70 9.08 -1.10 19.38
CA ARG A 70 9.10 0.37 19.52
C ARG A 70 8.61 0.85 20.88
N ASN A 71 7.51 0.29 21.38
CA ASN A 71 6.90 0.70 22.65
C ASN A 71 7.82 0.42 23.85
N ASN A 72 8.61 -0.65 23.77
CA ASN A 72 9.56 -1.02 24.82
C ASN A 72 10.96 -0.43 24.61
N GLY A 73 11.13 0.47 23.63
CA GLY A 73 12.40 1.15 23.38
C GLY A 73 13.49 0.22 22.83
N CYS A 74 13.12 -0.93 22.25
CA CYS A 74 14.05 -1.83 21.59
C CYS A 74 14.46 -1.22 20.24
N THR A 75 15.46 -0.33 20.25
CA THR A 75 15.88 0.39 19.05
C THR A 75 16.63 -0.54 18.08
N SER A 76 16.08 -0.74 16.89
CA SER A 76 16.68 -1.55 15.81
C SER A 76 17.85 -0.87 15.07
N GLY A 77 18.51 0.13 15.66
CA GLY A 77 19.50 0.96 14.95
C GLY A 77 20.72 1.33 15.81
N SER A 78 21.86 0.70 15.51
CA SER A 78 23.27 1.12 15.74
C SER A 78 23.71 1.80 17.05
N MET A 79 22.89 1.82 18.10
CA MET A 79 23.26 2.26 19.44
C MET A 79 22.78 1.17 20.39
N VAL A 80 23.65 0.19 20.66
CA VAL A 80 23.37 -0.83 21.67
C VAL A 80 23.30 -0.09 23.01
N VAL A 81 22.10 0.09 23.56
CA VAL A 81 21.94 0.38 24.99
C VAL A 81 22.27 -0.92 25.72
N ILE A 82 23.57 -1.17 25.89
CA ILE A 82 24.09 -2.24 26.73
C ILE A 82 23.66 -1.89 28.16
N GLY A 83 22.68 -2.63 28.71
CA GLY A 83 22.31 -2.55 30.12
C GLY A 83 20.97 -1.87 30.45
N GLY A 84 20.05 -1.74 29.50
CA GLY A 84 18.65 -1.43 29.84
C GLY A 84 17.96 -2.61 30.53
N GLU A 85 17.08 -2.33 31.49
CA GLU A 85 16.28 -3.33 32.25
C GLU A 85 15.48 -4.31 31.38
N ASN A 86 15.30 -4.01 30.08
CA ASN A 86 14.54 -4.80 29.12
C ASN A 86 15.41 -5.49 28.04
N ALA A 87 16.73 -5.62 28.26
CA ALA A 87 17.65 -6.17 27.26
C ALA A 87 17.28 -7.61 26.81
N ASP A 88 16.96 -8.49 27.76
CA ASP A 88 16.57 -9.87 27.47
C ASP A 88 15.23 -9.96 26.72
N TYR A 89 14.27 -9.12 27.12
CA TYR A 89 12.96 -9.02 26.48
C TYR A 89 13.06 -8.49 25.04
N CYS A 90 13.88 -7.47 24.79
CA CYS A 90 14.18 -7.00 23.44
C CYS A 90 14.89 -8.07 22.61
N GLY A 91 15.78 -8.84 23.21
CA GLY A 91 16.43 -9.99 22.58
C GLY A 91 15.42 -11.02 22.10
N GLU A 92 14.48 -11.42 22.95
CA GLU A 92 13.44 -12.39 22.61
C GLU A 92 12.51 -11.89 21.49
N LEU A 93 12.04 -10.64 21.57
CA LEU A 93 11.21 -10.05 20.52
C LEU A 93 11.93 -9.94 19.17
N SER A 94 13.20 -9.55 19.17
CA SER A 94 14.00 -9.46 17.93
C SER A 94 14.21 -10.83 17.27
N GLN A 95 14.42 -11.88 18.07
CA GLN A 95 14.49 -13.24 17.55
C GLN A 95 13.13 -13.72 17.03
N SER A 96 12.03 -13.33 17.69
CA SER A 96 10.68 -13.60 17.22
C SER A 96 10.40 -12.92 15.87
N GLU A 97 10.82 -11.65 15.72
CA GLU A 97 10.74 -10.91 14.45
C GLU A 97 11.48 -11.64 13.32
N ALA A 98 12.73 -12.05 13.56
CA ALA A 98 13.53 -12.78 12.57
C ALA A 98 12.84 -14.08 12.13
N ARG A 99 12.34 -14.89 13.09
CA ARG A 99 11.60 -16.12 12.79
C ARG A 99 10.34 -15.89 11.95
N MET A 100 9.61 -14.80 12.19
CA MET A 100 8.43 -14.44 11.39
C MET A 100 8.80 -14.01 9.97
N ILE A 101 9.89 -13.24 9.81
CA ILE A 101 10.38 -12.85 8.48
C ILE A 101 10.76 -14.09 7.68
N ASP A 102 11.50 -15.02 8.29
CA ASP A 102 11.88 -16.29 7.63
C ASP A 102 10.65 -17.14 7.29
N ASN A 103 9.65 -17.18 8.17
CA ASN A 103 8.38 -17.88 7.89
C ASN A 103 7.63 -17.26 6.69
N ILE A 104 7.56 -15.93 6.60
CA ILE A 104 6.94 -15.23 5.48
C ILE A 104 7.65 -15.57 4.17
N GLN A 105 8.99 -15.59 4.17
CA GLN A 105 9.77 -15.99 2.99
C GLN A 105 9.46 -17.43 2.58
N TYR A 106 9.44 -18.36 3.54
CA TYR A 106 9.08 -19.75 3.28
C TYR A 106 7.67 -19.89 2.67
N LEU A 107 6.66 -19.18 3.22
CA LEU A 107 5.30 -19.18 2.68
C LEU A 107 5.24 -18.58 1.27
N GLN A 108 6.03 -17.53 1.01
CA GLN A 108 6.12 -16.88 -0.29
C GLN A 108 6.71 -17.82 -1.35
N ASP A 109 7.81 -18.48 -1.03
CA ASP A 109 8.47 -19.44 -1.91
C ASP A 109 7.55 -20.61 -2.21
N ARG A 110 6.88 -21.17 -1.19
CA ARG A 110 5.94 -22.26 -1.38
C ARG A 110 4.77 -21.89 -2.29
N ARG A 111 4.26 -20.66 -2.16
CA ARG A 111 3.22 -20.13 -3.05
C ARG A 111 3.75 -19.99 -4.48
N ASN A 112 4.97 -19.49 -4.66
CA ASN A 112 5.59 -19.33 -5.97
C ASN A 112 5.85 -20.68 -6.66
N GLU A 113 6.29 -21.69 -5.91
CA GLU A 113 6.42 -23.07 -6.38
C GLU A 113 5.09 -23.62 -6.91
N LEU A 114 4.01 -23.44 -6.14
CA LEU A 114 2.68 -23.91 -6.53
C LEU A 114 2.10 -23.14 -7.72
N ALA A 115 2.44 -21.86 -7.85
CA ALA A 115 2.10 -21.06 -9.03
C ALA A 115 2.89 -21.53 -10.27
N GLY A 116 4.18 -21.85 -10.10
CA GLY A 116 5.08 -22.27 -11.18
C GLY A 116 4.94 -23.73 -11.64
N GLN A 117 4.23 -24.58 -10.89
CA GLN A 117 3.94 -25.97 -11.27
C GLN A 117 2.82 -26.14 -12.29
N SER A 118 2.12 -25.06 -12.66
CA SER A 118 1.24 -25.05 -13.82
C SER A 118 2.12 -25.18 -15.07
N GLY A 119 2.24 -26.37 -15.67
CA GLY A 119 3.17 -26.63 -16.80
C GLY A 119 3.04 -25.65 -17.98
N ASP A 120 1.88 -25.00 -18.12
CA ASP A 120 1.61 -23.94 -19.08
C ASP A 120 2.38 -22.63 -18.78
N ASP A 121 2.56 -22.27 -17.51
CA ASP A 121 3.31 -21.07 -17.09
C ASP A 121 4.83 -21.23 -17.21
N GLY A 122 5.34 -22.47 -17.14
CA GLY A 122 6.74 -22.78 -17.45
C GLY A 122 7.04 -22.54 -18.93
N THR A 123 6.23 -23.14 -19.80
CA THR A 123 6.34 -23.02 -21.27
C THR A 123 6.14 -21.57 -21.72
N ARG A 124 5.20 -20.84 -21.11
CA ARG A 124 4.97 -19.41 -21.33
C ARG A 124 6.21 -18.57 -20.98
N ARG A 125 6.85 -18.82 -19.83
CA ARG A 125 8.07 -18.10 -19.43
C ARG A 125 9.24 -18.38 -20.36
N GLU A 126 9.41 -19.62 -20.80
CA GLU A 126 10.45 -20.00 -21.76
C GLU A 126 10.27 -19.30 -23.11
N LEU A 127 9.03 -19.23 -23.61
CA LEU A 127 8.72 -18.51 -24.86
C LEU A 127 8.92 -17.00 -24.74
N ILE A 128 8.59 -16.39 -23.59
CA ILE A 128 8.88 -14.97 -23.33
C ILE A 128 10.40 -14.73 -23.31
N ALA A 129 11.17 -15.57 -22.62
CA ALA A 129 12.62 -15.44 -22.59
C ALA A 129 13.23 -15.63 -23.99
N ALA A 130 12.69 -16.55 -24.81
CA ALA A 130 13.11 -16.72 -26.19
C ALA A 130 12.77 -15.48 -27.06
N LEU A 131 11.63 -14.82 -26.84
CA LEU A 131 11.29 -13.55 -27.49
C LEU A 131 12.29 -12.45 -27.12
N ASP A 132 12.67 -12.35 -25.85
CA ASP A 132 13.63 -11.35 -25.38
C ASP A 132 15.03 -11.59 -25.96
N LEU A 133 15.50 -12.85 -25.95
CA LEU A 133 16.81 -13.23 -26.52
C LEU A 133 16.91 -12.98 -28.02
N ASN A 134 15.79 -13.11 -28.75
CA ASN A 134 15.74 -12.84 -30.19
C ASN A 134 15.42 -11.37 -30.51
N GLY A 135 15.36 -10.49 -29.49
CA GLY A 135 15.03 -9.08 -29.68
C GLY A 135 13.61 -8.85 -30.20
N CYS A 136 12.76 -9.86 -30.14
CA CYS A 136 11.41 -9.80 -30.70
C CYS A 136 10.54 -8.79 -29.97
N ASN A 137 10.79 -8.56 -28.67
CA ASN A 137 10.10 -7.55 -27.89
C ASN A 137 10.58 -6.11 -28.15
N SER A 138 11.40 -5.87 -29.19
CA SER A 138 11.76 -4.52 -29.65
C SER A 138 10.62 -3.87 -30.46
N GLU A 139 9.44 -3.72 -29.86
CA GLU A 139 8.59 -2.58 -30.19
C GLU A 139 9.29 -1.35 -29.58
N ASN A 140 10.28 -0.85 -30.31
CA ASN A 140 11.10 0.28 -29.89
C ASN A 140 10.24 1.53 -29.76
N PHE A 141 9.78 1.79 -28.54
CA PHE A 141 9.57 3.14 -28.03
C PHE A 141 10.70 3.65 -27.13
N TYR A 142 11.64 2.80 -26.71
CA TYR A 142 12.88 3.20 -26.05
C TYR A 142 13.97 2.14 -26.30
N ALA A 143 14.71 2.24 -27.40
CA ALA A 143 16.05 1.65 -27.44
C ALA A 143 16.99 2.63 -26.72
N PRO A 144 17.73 2.20 -25.68
CA PRO A 144 18.86 2.98 -25.20
C PRO A 144 19.81 3.11 -26.38
N SER A 145 20.02 4.33 -26.86
CA SER A 145 21.17 4.57 -27.74
C SER A 145 22.38 4.34 -26.85
N ASP A 146 23.15 3.30 -27.16
CA ASP A 146 24.49 3.09 -26.62
C ASP A 146 25.38 4.26 -27.08
N ARG A 147 25.19 5.42 -26.44
CA ARG A 147 26.17 6.50 -26.45
C ARG A 147 27.27 6.04 -25.52
N SER A 148 28.39 5.69 -26.14
CA SER A 148 29.60 5.38 -25.40
C SER A 148 29.99 6.61 -24.59
N ALA A 149 30.53 6.42 -23.38
CA ALA A 149 30.93 7.50 -22.45
C ALA A 149 32.03 8.46 -22.99
N ALA A 150 32.39 8.35 -24.28
CA ALA A 150 33.33 9.19 -25.00
C ALA A 150 32.65 10.21 -25.95
N ASP A 151 31.33 10.15 -26.15
CA ASP A 151 30.63 11.12 -26.99
C ASP A 151 30.42 12.45 -26.25
N PRO A 152 30.70 13.60 -26.89
CA PRO A 152 30.48 14.91 -26.27
C PRO A 152 28.98 15.15 -26.02
N ALA A 153 28.67 15.78 -24.88
CA ALA A 153 27.30 16.16 -24.54
C ALA A 153 26.71 17.06 -25.65
N PRO A 154 25.44 16.86 -26.05
CA PRO A 154 24.84 17.70 -27.09
C PRO A 154 24.74 19.15 -26.61
N SER A 155 24.84 20.09 -27.55
CA SER A 155 24.66 21.52 -27.28
C SER A 155 23.21 21.85 -26.94
N ILE A 156 23.02 22.98 -26.26
CA ILE A 156 21.70 23.50 -25.85
C ILE A 156 20.79 23.69 -27.09
N GLU A 157 21.34 24.17 -28.21
CA GLU A 157 20.61 24.29 -29.48
C GLU A 157 20.17 22.94 -30.06
N GLU A 158 20.96 21.87 -29.89
CA GLU A 158 20.63 20.54 -30.42
C GLU A 158 19.57 19.84 -29.58
N GLN A 159 19.50 20.15 -28.27
CA GLN A 159 18.39 19.74 -27.41
C GLN A 159 17.11 20.52 -27.68
N ALA A 160 17.20 21.79 -28.08
CA ALA A 160 16.04 22.62 -28.39
C ALA A 160 15.37 22.26 -29.72
N MET A 161 16.08 21.63 -30.66
CA MET A 161 15.55 21.24 -31.98
C MET A 161 15.17 19.76 -32.10
N ARG A 162 15.28 18.97 -31.03
CA ARG A 162 14.81 17.57 -31.01
C ARG A 162 13.28 17.50 -30.96
N THR A 163 12.66 17.08 -32.07
CA THR A 163 11.21 16.84 -32.19
C THR A 163 10.78 15.44 -31.74
N ASP A 164 11.71 14.65 -31.20
CA ASP A 164 11.58 13.25 -30.78
C ASP A 164 10.91 13.07 -29.40
N THR A 165 10.43 14.17 -28.78
CA THR A 165 9.68 14.13 -27.50
C THR A 165 8.16 14.27 -27.71
N PHE A 166 7.62 13.65 -28.76
CA PHE A 166 6.18 13.61 -28.99
C PHE A 166 5.69 12.17 -29.15
N ILE A 167 5.08 11.63 -28.09
CA ILE A 167 4.18 10.48 -28.18
C ILE A 167 2.91 10.82 -27.41
N PRO A 168 1.79 11.05 -28.12
CA PRO A 168 0.47 11.05 -27.54
C PRO A 168 -0.04 9.60 -27.49
N LEU A 169 -0.43 9.12 -26.32
CA LEU A 169 -1.37 7.99 -26.22
C LEU A 169 -2.46 8.38 -25.21
N GLY A 170 -3.57 8.87 -25.77
CA GLY A 170 -4.71 9.34 -25.02
C GLY A 170 -5.49 8.24 -24.34
N GLY A 171 -5.86 8.50 -23.09
CA GLY A 171 -7.27 8.50 -22.69
C GLY A 171 -7.60 9.95 -22.35
N GLY A 172 -8.62 10.52 -22.97
CA GLY A 172 -8.91 11.96 -22.96
C GLY A 172 -9.32 12.51 -21.59
N GLU A 173 -8.34 12.80 -20.75
CA GLU A 173 -8.46 13.75 -19.66
C GLU A 173 -7.21 14.64 -19.70
N GLU A 174 -7.40 15.95 -19.73
CA GLU A 174 -6.34 16.96 -19.86
C GLU A 174 -5.26 16.71 -18.79
N VAL A 175 -4.10 16.20 -19.19
CA VAL A 175 -2.95 16.06 -18.30
C VAL A 175 -2.42 17.48 -18.04
N ASP A 176 -2.66 17.99 -16.83
CA ASP A 176 -2.18 19.31 -16.43
C ASP A 176 -0.64 19.33 -16.48
N PRO A 177 -0.01 20.18 -17.33
CA PRO A 177 1.43 20.24 -17.51
C PRO A 177 2.20 20.65 -16.23
N ARG A 178 1.50 21.02 -15.15
CA ARG A 178 2.08 21.25 -13.82
C ARG A 178 2.63 19.98 -13.18
N TYR A 179 2.17 18.79 -13.57
CA TYR A 179 2.63 17.52 -13.02
C TYR A 179 3.52 16.84 -14.07
N GLY A 180 4.80 17.19 -14.06
CA GLY A 180 5.78 16.80 -15.08
C GLY A 180 5.91 15.28 -15.31
N LEU A 181 6.48 14.93 -16.47
CA LEU A 181 6.72 13.53 -16.87
C LEU A 181 7.55 12.77 -15.82
N PRO A 182 7.24 11.49 -15.55
CA PRO A 182 7.87 10.72 -14.50
C PRO A 182 9.38 10.54 -14.76
N ARG A 183 10.22 11.03 -13.84
CA ARG A 183 11.67 10.78 -13.83
C ARG A 183 11.91 9.37 -13.27
N ALA A 184 12.82 8.60 -13.87
CA ALA A 184 13.07 7.19 -13.53
C ALA A 184 13.43 6.93 -12.05
N GLU A 185 13.87 7.95 -11.31
CA GLU A 185 14.16 7.90 -9.86
C GLU A 185 12.90 7.87 -8.97
N MET A 186 11.69 8.10 -9.50
CA MET A 186 10.43 8.16 -8.72
C MET A 186 9.54 6.91 -8.86
N LEU A 187 10.12 5.79 -9.30
CA LEU A 187 9.43 4.49 -9.32
C LEU A 187 9.39 3.81 -7.94
N SER A 188 10.10 4.35 -6.95
CA SER A 188 9.97 3.91 -5.56
C SER A 188 8.59 4.30 -5.00
N PRO A 189 7.96 3.42 -4.21
CA PRO A 189 6.65 3.70 -3.65
C PRO A 189 6.73 4.88 -2.68
N VAL A 190 5.93 5.91 -2.95
CA VAL A 190 5.79 7.11 -2.12
C VAL A 190 4.37 7.22 -1.58
N SER A 191 4.19 8.00 -0.53
CA SER A 191 2.86 8.37 -0.04
C SER A 191 2.52 9.77 -0.53
N THR A 192 1.39 9.92 -1.20
CA THR A 192 0.90 11.22 -1.67
C THR A 192 -0.04 11.86 -0.65
N MET A 193 0.09 13.18 -0.51
CA MET A 193 -0.60 14.01 0.47
C MET A 193 -1.24 15.17 -0.28
N CYS A 194 -2.55 15.35 -0.11
CA CYS A 194 -3.25 16.51 -0.60
C CYS A 194 -3.07 17.65 0.39
N VAL A 195 -2.42 18.73 -0.03
CA VAL A 195 -2.18 19.90 0.81
C VAL A 195 -3.07 21.03 0.33
N ARG A 196 -3.71 21.70 1.28
CA ARG A 196 -4.59 22.83 1.01
C ARG A 196 -3.82 24.14 1.15
N THR A 197 -3.86 24.97 0.13
CA THR A 197 -2.95 26.14 0.03
C THR A 197 -3.26 27.25 1.04
N CYS A 198 -4.50 27.36 1.50
CA CYS A 198 -4.92 28.46 2.35
C CYS A 198 -4.57 28.32 3.85
N ASP A 199 -4.40 27.11 4.38
CA ASP A 199 -4.01 26.88 5.78
C ASP A 199 -2.95 25.78 5.96
N GLY A 200 -2.44 25.26 4.85
CA GLY A 200 -1.45 24.18 4.84
C GLY A 200 -1.97 22.86 5.41
N GLY A 201 -3.26 22.72 5.70
CA GLY A 201 -3.82 21.45 6.18
C GLY A 201 -3.63 20.36 5.11
N PHE A 202 -3.30 19.15 5.54
CA PHE A 202 -3.05 18.05 4.60
C PHE A 202 -3.68 16.74 5.05
N PHE A 203 -3.96 15.87 4.08
CA PHE A 203 -4.49 14.54 4.32
C PHE A 203 -3.96 13.56 3.25
N PRO A 204 -3.83 12.26 3.58
CA PRO A 204 -3.29 11.27 2.66
C PRO A 204 -4.26 10.97 1.51
N ILE A 205 -3.72 10.80 0.29
CA ILE A 205 -4.47 10.30 -0.87
C ILE A 205 -4.16 8.82 -1.09
N SER A 206 -2.87 8.51 -1.27
CA SER A 206 -2.40 7.14 -1.41
C SER A 206 -1.17 6.90 -0.54
N SER A 207 -1.05 5.69 -0.02
CA SER A 207 0.10 5.25 0.79
C SER A 207 1.18 4.55 -0.03
N ASN A 208 0.89 4.23 -1.29
CA ASN A 208 1.76 3.53 -2.21
C ASN A 208 1.43 3.98 -3.64
N ALA A 209 2.03 5.09 -4.05
CA ALA A 209 1.94 5.65 -5.39
C ALA A 209 3.33 5.78 -6.01
N THR A 210 3.35 5.84 -7.33
CA THR A 210 4.53 6.19 -8.12
C THR A 210 4.29 7.52 -8.82
N SER A 211 5.32 8.07 -9.48
CA SER A 211 5.16 9.31 -10.27
C SER A 211 4.08 9.23 -11.35
N VAL A 212 3.72 8.03 -11.81
CA VAL A 212 2.64 7.82 -12.79
C VAL A 212 1.26 8.10 -12.18
N ASP A 213 1.10 7.89 -10.88
CA ASP A 213 -0.18 8.08 -10.17
C ASP A 213 -0.45 9.54 -9.81
N PHE A 214 0.55 10.42 -9.88
CA PHE A 214 0.45 11.80 -9.40
C PHE A 214 -0.65 12.61 -10.08
N GLY A 215 -0.85 12.47 -11.39
CA GLY A 215 -1.93 13.15 -12.10
C GLY A 215 -3.31 12.75 -11.54
N ARG A 216 -3.54 11.45 -11.38
CA ARG A 216 -4.78 10.91 -10.81
C ARG A 216 -4.97 11.35 -9.35
N ASP A 217 -3.92 11.28 -8.56
CA ASP A 217 -3.95 11.65 -7.14
C ASP A 217 -4.18 13.16 -6.95
N ALA A 218 -3.62 14.01 -7.83
CA ALA A 218 -3.86 15.45 -7.84
C ALA A 218 -5.31 15.80 -8.21
N GLN A 219 -5.87 15.12 -9.21
CA GLN A 219 -7.29 15.27 -9.55
C GLN A 219 -8.20 14.82 -8.40
N THR A 220 -7.84 13.72 -7.73
CA THR A 220 -8.56 13.21 -6.57
C THR A 220 -8.53 14.22 -5.42
N CYS A 221 -7.35 14.78 -5.14
CA CYS A 221 -7.14 15.88 -4.19
C CYS A 221 -8.06 17.08 -4.50
N ALA A 222 -8.11 17.54 -5.75
CA ALA A 222 -8.99 18.63 -6.16
C ALA A 222 -10.49 18.30 -6.01
N LYS A 223 -10.90 17.06 -6.37
CA LYS A 223 -12.29 16.60 -6.24
C LYS A 223 -12.78 16.56 -4.79
N MET A 224 -11.90 16.29 -3.82
CA MET A 224 -12.22 16.31 -2.39
C MET A 224 -12.39 17.72 -1.80
N CYS A 225 -11.82 18.72 -2.47
CA CYS A 225 -11.77 20.09 -1.99
C CYS A 225 -12.39 21.07 -3.01
N PRO A 226 -13.70 20.94 -3.33
CA PRO A 226 -14.34 21.83 -4.29
C PRO A 226 -14.29 23.28 -3.79
N GLY A 227 -13.80 24.19 -4.64
CA GLY A 227 -13.71 25.62 -4.34
C GLY A 227 -12.50 26.06 -3.52
N ILE A 228 -11.54 25.16 -3.25
CA ILE A 228 -10.27 25.51 -2.59
C ILE A 228 -9.10 25.07 -3.44
N GLU A 229 -8.10 25.94 -3.60
CA GLU A 229 -6.85 25.58 -4.26
C GLU A 229 -6.07 24.56 -3.42
N THR A 230 -5.74 23.43 -4.05
CA THR A 230 -4.98 22.34 -3.46
C THR A 230 -3.76 22.01 -4.31
N GLU A 231 -2.75 21.45 -3.67
CA GLU A 231 -1.51 21.04 -4.30
C GLU A 231 -1.12 19.65 -3.79
N LEU A 232 -0.65 18.79 -4.70
CA LEU A 232 -0.22 17.46 -4.37
C LEU A 232 1.24 17.48 -3.89
N PHE A 233 1.47 16.90 -2.73
CA PHE A 233 2.80 16.64 -2.20
C PHE A 233 3.03 15.14 -2.09
N TYR A 234 4.30 14.72 -2.10
CA TYR A 234 4.68 13.34 -1.82
C TYR A 234 5.75 13.28 -0.73
N ARG A 235 5.86 12.12 -0.09
CA ARG A 235 6.94 11.79 0.82
C ARG A 235 7.32 10.32 0.69
N ASP A 236 8.53 10.00 1.11
CA ASP A 236 8.95 8.62 1.29
C ASP A 236 8.04 7.91 2.31
N VAL A 237 7.68 6.66 2.04
CA VAL A 237 6.85 5.82 2.92
C VAL A 237 7.47 5.58 4.30
N THR A 238 8.79 5.69 4.41
CA THR A 238 9.54 5.57 5.68
C THR A 238 9.50 6.85 6.52
N SER A 239 9.24 8.00 5.89
CA SER A 239 9.22 9.30 6.55
C SER A 239 7.82 9.62 7.09
N THR A 240 7.73 9.90 8.39
CA THR A 240 6.47 10.30 9.03
C THR A 240 6.32 11.82 9.15
N GLU A 241 7.39 12.57 8.90
CA GLU A 241 7.44 14.02 9.07
C GLU A 241 6.79 14.75 7.89
N ALA A 242 5.87 15.65 8.20
CA ALA A 242 5.20 16.48 7.21
C ALA A 242 6.13 17.55 6.60
N SER A 243 7.18 17.97 7.31
CA SER A 243 8.17 18.92 6.80
C SER A 243 8.93 18.41 5.58
N ASN A 244 9.13 17.10 5.48
CA ASN A 244 9.90 16.45 4.42
C ASN A 244 9.05 16.15 3.18
N MET A 245 7.80 16.62 3.15
CA MET A 245 6.95 16.50 1.97
C MET A 245 7.43 17.46 0.87
N ILE A 246 7.42 16.99 -0.37
CA ILE A 246 7.86 17.76 -1.54
C ILE A 246 6.68 17.94 -2.49
N SER A 247 6.47 19.16 -2.98
CA SER A 247 5.43 19.43 -3.97
C SER A 247 5.75 18.72 -5.28
N VAL A 248 4.76 18.02 -5.84
CA VAL A 248 4.88 17.40 -7.16
C VAL A 248 4.99 18.46 -8.25
N ALA A 249 4.32 19.61 -8.09
CA ALA A 249 4.26 20.63 -9.12
C ALA A 249 5.48 21.55 -9.15
N THR A 250 6.02 21.88 -7.98
CA THR A 250 7.09 22.89 -7.85
C THR A 250 8.41 22.33 -7.34
N GLY A 251 8.41 21.11 -6.78
CA GLY A 251 9.58 20.54 -6.13
C GLY A 251 9.96 21.24 -4.81
N THR A 252 9.14 22.17 -4.33
CA THR A 252 9.41 22.91 -3.09
C THR A 252 8.99 22.09 -1.87
N PRO A 253 9.73 22.17 -0.74
CA PRO A 253 9.36 21.47 0.48
C PRO A 253 8.13 22.12 1.11
N TYR A 254 7.29 21.32 1.75
CA TYR A 254 6.07 21.77 2.41
C TYR A 254 6.35 22.86 3.46
N SER A 255 7.48 22.80 4.16
CA SER A 255 7.90 23.82 5.12
C SER A 255 8.18 25.20 4.52
N ALA A 256 8.44 25.29 3.21
CA ALA A 256 8.66 26.56 2.52
C ALA A 256 7.35 27.25 2.10
N MET A 257 6.21 26.56 2.21
CA MET A 257 4.91 27.13 1.88
C MET A 257 4.51 28.23 2.87
N LYS A 258 3.96 29.34 2.38
CA LYS A 258 3.57 30.49 3.21
C LYS A 258 2.66 30.13 4.39
N ASN A 259 1.73 29.20 4.18
CA ASN A 259 0.74 28.78 5.17
C ASN A 259 1.06 27.40 5.76
N ALA A 260 2.31 26.93 5.65
CA ALA A 260 2.72 25.64 6.21
C ALA A 260 2.36 25.56 7.70
N PHE A 261 1.78 24.43 8.12
CA PHE A 261 1.35 24.17 9.50
C PHE A 261 0.34 25.15 10.11
N ALA A 262 -0.22 26.10 9.36
CA ALA A 262 -1.14 27.10 9.92
C ALA A 262 -2.40 26.45 10.52
N TYR A 263 -2.85 25.31 9.99
CA TYR A 263 -3.93 24.50 10.53
C TYR A 263 -3.72 24.07 12.00
N LYS A 264 -2.47 23.98 12.49
CA LYS A 264 -2.16 23.58 13.87
C LYS A 264 -2.46 24.67 14.90
N ASN A 265 -2.47 25.94 14.48
CA ASN A 265 -2.67 27.08 15.35
C ASN A 265 -4.16 27.45 15.53
N ARG A 266 -5.07 26.66 14.94
CA ARG A 266 -6.51 26.91 15.02
C ARG A 266 -7.06 26.51 16.38
N THR A 267 -7.97 27.32 16.91
CA THR A 267 -8.68 26.98 18.14
C THR A 267 -9.63 25.79 17.91
N PRO A 268 -9.72 24.82 18.85
CA PRO A 268 -10.62 23.68 18.70
C PRO A 268 -12.09 24.14 18.55
N GLY A 269 -12.75 23.71 17.47
CA GLY A 269 -14.15 24.03 17.18
C GLY A 269 -14.37 25.20 16.21
N GLU A 270 -13.32 25.93 15.86
CA GLU A 270 -13.40 26.98 14.84
C GLU A 270 -13.48 26.37 13.43
N LYS A 271 -14.49 26.76 12.66
CA LYS A 271 -14.64 26.30 11.27
C LYS A 271 -13.61 27.02 10.41
N SER A 272 -12.80 26.25 9.70
CA SER A 272 -11.88 26.79 8.72
C SER A 272 -12.65 27.34 7.53
N SER A 273 -12.32 28.57 7.09
CA SER A 273 -12.83 29.15 5.85
C SER A 273 -12.44 28.33 4.61
N CYS A 274 -11.46 27.45 4.76
CA CYS A 274 -11.18 26.37 3.84
C CYS A 274 -11.56 25.06 4.48
N ALA A 275 -12.55 24.34 3.98
CA ALA A 275 -12.85 22.98 4.44
C ALA A 275 -13.00 22.09 3.22
N CYS A 276 -12.39 20.91 3.25
CA CYS A 276 -12.61 19.88 2.24
C CYS A 276 -13.71 18.96 2.74
N ASN A 277 -14.60 18.52 1.87
CA ASN A 277 -15.70 17.63 2.23
C ASN A 277 -15.33 16.20 1.85
N LEU A 278 -14.46 15.58 2.67
CA LEU A 278 -14.01 14.21 2.44
C LEU A 278 -15.18 13.22 2.55
N THR A 279 -16.12 13.45 3.48
CA THR A 279 -17.28 12.58 3.68
C THR A 279 -18.15 12.51 2.44
N ALA A 280 -18.50 13.66 1.84
CA ALA A 280 -19.31 13.69 0.63
C ALA A 280 -18.59 12.99 -0.55
N TYR A 281 -17.27 13.19 -0.68
CA TYR A 281 -16.50 12.50 -1.71
C TYR A 281 -16.54 10.97 -1.55
N TYR A 282 -16.30 10.46 -0.33
CA TYR A 282 -16.34 9.01 -0.09
C TYR A 282 -17.74 8.42 -0.26
N ASP A 283 -18.79 9.15 0.10
CA ASP A 283 -20.18 8.71 -0.09
C ASP A 283 -20.54 8.62 -1.57
N GLU A 284 -20.13 9.60 -2.38
CA GLU A 284 -20.31 9.56 -3.84
C GLU A 284 -19.55 8.38 -4.47
N MET A 285 -18.30 8.15 -4.08
CA MET A 285 -17.51 7.03 -4.59
C MET A 285 -18.11 5.68 -4.21
N ARG A 286 -18.67 5.55 -2.99
CA ARG A 286 -19.37 4.34 -2.54
C ARG A 286 -20.63 4.08 -3.37
N GLY A 287 -21.35 5.12 -3.77
CA GLY A 287 -22.53 5.01 -4.63
C GLY A 287 -22.25 4.61 -6.08
N LYS A 288 -21.02 4.84 -6.58
CA LYS A 288 -20.60 4.50 -7.96
C LYS A 288 -19.88 3.16 -8.09
N GLN A 289 -19.46 2.55 -6.99
CA GLN A 289 -18.88 1.21 -7.03
C GLN A 289 -20.01 0.19 -7.27
N PRO A 290 -19.90 -0.71 -8.28
CA PRO A 290 -20.81 -1.84 -8.34
C PRO A 290 -20.57 -2.66 -7.07
N SER A 291 -21.60 -2.79 -6.25
CA SER A 291 -21.56 -3.63 -5.06
C SER A 291 -21.44 -5.09 -5.50
N SER A 292 -20.23 -5.56 -5.82
CA SER A 292 -19.87 -6.94 -5.54
C SER A 292 -19.61 -7.01 -4.04
N GLU A 293 -20.70 -6.86 -3.29
CA GLU A 293 -20.73 -7.21 -1.87
C GLU A 293 -20.39 -8.70 -1.82
N PRO A 294 -19.21 -9.10 -1.32
CA PRO A 294 -19.01 -10.51 -1.00
C PRO A 294 -20.15 -10.88 -0.06
N PRO A 295 -20.83 -12.02 -0.26
CA PRO A 295 -21.97 -12.38 0.57
C PRO A 295 -21.54 -12.26 2.02
N GLN A 296 -22.22 -11.37 2.75
CA GLN A 296 -22.05 -11.20 4.19
C GLN A 296 -22.41 -12.56 4.82
N GLN A 297 -21.44 -13.46 4.93
CA GLN A 297 -21.50 -14.53 5.91
C GLN A 297 -21.18 -13.91 7.28
N GLY A 298 -22.00 -12.93 7.67
CA GLY A 298 -22.08 -12.45 9.03
C GLY A 298 -22.75 -13.53 9.84
N SER A 299 -22.02 -14.15 10.76
CA SER A 299 -22.52 -15.13 11.72
C SER A 299 -23.45 -14.54 12.79
N ILE A 300 -24.05 -13.37 12.55
CA ILE A 300 -25.03 -12.74 13.44
C ILE A 300 -26.13 -12.10 12.59
N THR A 301 -27.27 -12.77 12.45
CA THR A 301 -28.40 -12.30 11.63
C THR A 301 -29.45 -11.51 12.42
N THR A 302 -29.30 -11.23 13.72
CA THR A 302 -30.22 -10.30 14.41
C THR A 302 -29.64 -9.76 15.72
N ILE A 303 -29.35 -8.46 15.78
CA ILE A 303 -29.36 -7.73 17.06
C ILE A 303 -30.73 -7.06 17.13
N ARG A 304 -31.63 -7.59 17.96
CA ARG A 304 -32.91 -6.95 18.25
C ARG A 304 -32.66 -5.82 19.25
N THR A 305 -32.56 -4.59 18.76
CA THR A 305 -32.76 -3.42 19.61
C THR A 305 -34.26 -3.15 19.68
N ASN A 306 -34.87 -3.42 20.83
CA ASN A 306 -36.24 -2.94 21.10
C ASN A 306 -36.25 -1.41 21.04
N PRO A 307 -37.15 -0.78 20.26
CA PRO A 307 -37.26 0.67 20.23
C PRO A 307 -37.85 1.19 21.54
N THR A 308 -37.28 2.29 22.03
CA THR A 308 -37.88 3.15 23.05
C THR A 308 -39.18 3.75 22.51
N ALA A 309 -40.32 3.28 23.00
CA ALA A 309 -41.60 3.99 22.86
C ALA A 309 -41.78 4.89 24.08
N LYS A 310 -41.76 6.21 23.85
CA LYS A 310 -42.27 7.21 24.77
C LYS A 310 -43.79 7.27 24.62
N ASP A 311 -44.47 7.15 25.75
CA ASP A 311 -45.82 7.60 26.12
C ASP A 311 -47.05 7.01 25.39
N ALA A 312 -47.65 5.99 26.02
CA ALA A 312 -49.11 5.91 26.21
C ALA A 312 -49.49 4.92 27.35
N ALA A 313 -50.04 5.48 28.42
CA ALA A 313 -50.98 4.93 29.42
C ALA A 313 -50.67 3.60 30.14
N ALA A 314 -50.62 3.71 31.47
CA ALA A 314 -50.35 2.66 32.46
C ALA A 314 -51.34 1.48 32.45
N ALA A 315 -50.79 0.27 32.58
CA ALA A 315 -51.48 -0.92 33.08
C ALA A 315 -50.75 -1.44 34.33
N PRO A 316 -51.47 -2.02 35.32
CA PRO A 316 -50.95 -2.22 36.68
C PRO A 316 -49.85 -3.29 36.78
N PRO A 317 -48.93 -3.19 37.75
CA PRO A 317 -47.78 -4.09 37.88
C PRO A 317 -48.20 -5.50 38.34
N GLN A 318 -47.68 -6.52 37.66
CA GLN A 318 -47.69 -7.90 38.15
C GLN A 318 -46.54 -8.14 39.14
N PRO A 319 -46.72 -9.00 40.16
CA PRO A 319 -45.78 -9.17 41.27
C PRO A 319 -44.45 -9.80 40.82
N SER A 320 -43.35 -9.21 41.29
CA SER A 320 -41.98 -9.68 41.11
C SER A 320 -41.77 -11.08 41.71
N VAL A 321 -41.18 -11.97 40.93
CA VAL A 321 -40.64 -13.24 41.42
C VAL A 321 -39.46 -12.93 42.37
N PRO A 322 -39.42 -13.45 43.61
CA PRO A 322 -38.34 -13.16 44.53
C PRO A 322 -37.00 -13.74 44.03
N GLU A 323 -35.96 -12.91 44.05
CA GLU A 323 -34.59 -13.29 43.73
C GLU A 323 -34.11 -14.41 44.67
N ARG A 324 -33.52 -15.47 44.09
CA ARG A 324 -32.90 -16.53 44.89
C ARG A 324 -31.60 -16.00 45.52
N PRO A 325 -31.38 -16.22 46.82
CA PRO A 325 -30.13 -15.82 47.48
C PRO A 325 -28.91 -16.48 46.85
N TYR A 326 -27.88 -15.68 46.56
CA TYR A 326 -26.60 -16.14 46.04
C TYR A 326 -25.78 -16.77 47.17
N ASP A 327 -25.44 -18.06 47.05
CA ASP A 327 -24.59 -18.80 47.99
C ASP A 327 -23.16 -18.91 47.43
N PRO A 328 -22.17 -18.20 48.01
CA PRO A 328 -20.79 -18.20 47.54
C PRO A 328 -20.05 -19.53 47.82
N VAL A 329 -20.61 -20.45 48.61
CA VAL A 329 -19.99 -21.75 48.91
C VAL A 329 -20.21 -22.76 47.77
N GLN A 330 -21.31 -22.60 47.02
CA GLN A 330 -21.72 -23.55 45.97
C GLN A 330 -21.11 -23.25 44.60
N ASN A 331 -20.71 -22.01 44.32
CA ASN A 331 -20.19 -21.58 43.02
C ASN A 331 -18.74 -21.12 43.10
N LYS A 332 -17.81 -22.08 43.19
CA LYS A 332 -16.38 -21.79 43.16
C LYS A 332 -15.91 -21.56 41.71
N VAL A 333 -15.80 -20.30 41.31
CA VAL A 333 -15.28 -19.89 40.00
C VAL A 333 -13.78 -20.20 39.94
N ARG A 334 -13.34 -21.02 38.98
CA ARG A 334 -11.90 -21.30 38.76
C ARG A 334 -11.23 -20.06 38.17
N GLN A 335 -10.34 -19.43 38.93
CA GLN A 335 -9.44 -18.39 38.42
C GLN A 335 -8.31 -19.05 37.62
N VAL A 336 -8.17 -18.66 36.36
CA VAL A 336 -7.04 -19.03 35.50
C VAL A 336 -6.22 -17.78 35.20
N GLY A 337 -5.01 -17.70 35.77
CA GLY A 337 -4.09 -16.58 35.57
C GLY A 337 -3.11 -16.43 36.74
N PRO A 338 -1.91 -15.84 36.54
CA PRO A 338 -0.97 -15.61 37.62
C PRO A 338 -1.56 -14.71 38.71
N GLN A 339 -1.32 -15.10 39.96
CA GLN A 339 -1.98 -14.60 41.17
C GLN A 339 -1.51 -13.16 41.51
N PHE A 340 -2.25 -12.13 41.08
CA PHE A 340 -1.95 -10.73 41.42
C PHE A 340 -2.75 -10.19 42.62
N LEU A 341 -3.57 -11.03 43.25
CA LEU A 341 -4.34 -10.67 44.45
C LEU A 341 -3.98 -11.61 45.60
N ALA A 342 -3.60 -11.04 46.74
CA ALA A 342 -3.35 -11.78 47.97
C ALA A 342 -4.57 -12.66 48.27
N GLY A 343 -4.34 -13.97 48.35
CA GLY A 343 -5.39 -14.94 48.64
C GLY A 343 -6.06 -14.67 49.99
N ASP A 344 -7.38 -14.81 50.01
CA ASP A 344 -8.23 -15.12 51.16
C ASP A 344 -8.05 -14.25 52.42
N GLN A 345 -7.96 -12.93 52.27
CA GLN A 345 -8.25 -11.99 53.37
C GLN A 345 -9.64 -11.36 53.17
N GLY A 346 -10.67 -12.11 53.55
CA GLY A 346 -12.02 -11.59 53.84
C GLY A 346 -12.86 -11.15 52.63
N SER A 347 -14.14 -11.48 52.65
CA SER A 347 -15.13 -10.96 51.71
C SER A 347 -15.16 -9.43 51.78
N ILE A 348 -14.59 -8.75 50.78
CA ILE A 348 -14.69 -7.29 50.65
C ILE A 348 -16.14 -6.98 50.25
N ASP A 349 -16.99 -6.69 51.24
CA ASP A 349 -18.33 -6.16 51.03
C ASP A 349 -18.23 -4.66 50.72
N LEU A 350 -18.31 -4.31 49.43
CA LEU A 350 -18.27 -2.93 48.94
C LEU A 350 -19.52 -2.13 49.31
N ALA A 351 -20.61 -2.78 49.75
CA ALA A 351 -21.82 -2.08 50.19
C ALA A 351 -21.72 -1.62 51.66
N ASN A 352 -20.93 -2.31 52.50
CA ASN A 352 -20.75 -1.99 53.91
C ASN A 352 -19.26 -2.04 54.29
N PRO A 353 -18.48 -1.00 53.98
CA PRO A 353 -17.08 -0.94 54.39
C PRO A 353 -16.98 -0.94 55.93
N ALA A 354 -16.07 -1.77 56.46
CA ALA A 354 -15.90 -1.96 57.91
C ALA A 354 -15.45 -0.71 58.69
N THR A 355 -15.09 0.39 58.01
CA THR A 355 -14.72 1.67 58.64
C THR A 355 -15.49 2.83 57.98
N PRO A 356 -16.13 3.73 58.75
CA PRO A 356 -16.71 4.96 58.20
C PRO A 356 -15.60 5.99 57.95
N GLY A 357 -15.41 6.38 56.69
CA GLY A 357 -14.50 7.47 56.29
C GLY A 357 -13.89 7.25 54.90
N PRO A 358 -13.37 8.30 54.24
CA PRO A 358 -12.68 8.16 52.97
C PRO A 358 -11.42 7.30 53.15
N GLN A 359 -11.26 6.29 52.29
CA GLN A 359 -10.13 5.37 52.31
C GLN A 359 -8.80 6.12 52.10
N PRO A 360 -7.74 5.82 52.85
CA PRO A 360 -6.45 6.47 52.66
C PRO A 360 -5.87 6.12 51.29
N GLN A 361 -5.31 7.12 50.61
CA GLN A 361 -4.53 6.90 49.39
C GLN A 361 -3.35 5.97 49.70
N GLN A 362 -3.25 4.90 48.95
CA GLN A 362 -2.07 4.03 48.97
C GLN A 362 -0.88 4.83 48.43
N GLN A 363 0.21 4.88 49.21
CA GLN A 363 1.49 5.46 48.81
C GLN A 363 2.21 4.57 47.81
#